data_AF-A0A2G8LCW0-F1
#
_entry.id   AF-A0A2G8LCW0-F1
#
_cell.length_a   1.000
_cell.length_b   1.000
_cell.length_c   1.000
_cell.angle_alpha   90.00
_cell.angle_beta   90.00
_cell.angle_gamma   90.00
#
_symmetry.space_group_name_H-M   'P 1'
#
loop_
_entity.id
_entity.type
_entity.pdbx_description
1 polymer ?
#
loop_
_entity_poly.entity_id
_entity_poly.type
_entity_poly.pdbx_seq_one_letter_code
_entity_poly.pdbx_strand_id
1 'polypeptide(L)'
;MGEFMKQMEVFKEKKIDFLLGEFFGYVEEAEWAIEAMKTMHLPIACSMRVGPAGDLSGVTPQECAIRMAQAGADVVGVNCNYDPFISLETLEMMKIALKEAGSDVYLMVQPVGWHTQEIRDDERGYTVLPEYPLLAVERGVRPPGKDKHGGYESMKKSSLDNQTDRCTREYWENLTPATGRKNV
;
A
#
# COMPACT_ATOMS: atom_id res chain seq x y z
N MET A 1 15.81 -13.58 13.33
CA MET A 1 17.08 -12.94 12.93
C MET A 1 17.82 -13.64 11.78
N GLY A 2 18.03 -14.96 11.84
CA GLY A 2 18.89 -15.67 10.85
C GLY A 2 18.49 -15.50 9.38
N GLU A 3 17.19 -15.52 9.05
CA GLU A 3 16.74 -15.40 7.65
C GLU A 3 16.87 -13.99 7.07
N PHE A 4 16.66 -12.94 7.88
CA PHE A 4 16.88 -11.56 7.42
C PHE A 4 18.36 -11.30 7.13
N MET A 5 19.26 -11.78 8.00
CA MET A 5 20.71 -11.61 7.78
C MET A 5 21.20 -12.28 6.50
N LYS A 6 20.67 -13.46 6.13
CA LYS A 6 21.01 -14.11 4.85
C LYS A 6 20.65 -13.23 3.65
N GLN A 7 19.53 -12.52 3.70
CA GLN A 7 19.12 -11.60 2.64
C GLN A 7 20.02 -10.36 2.61
N MET A 8 20.42 -9.84 3.78
CA MET A 8 21.34 -8.70 3.87
C MET A 8 22.69 -8.98 3.19
N GLU A 9 23.23 -10.20 3.33
CA GLU A 9 24.48 -10.58 2.64
C GLU A 9 24.36 -10.49 1.11
N VAL A 10 23.23 -10.92 0.55
CA VAL A 10 22.97 -10.81 -0.89
C VAL A 10 22.85 -9.34 -1.30
N PHE A 11 22.10 -8.54 -0.53
CA PHE A 11 21.91 -7.12 -0.81
C PHE A 11 23.22 -6.32 -0.73
N LYS A 12 24.12 -6.69 0.18
CA LYS A 12 25.46 -6.11 0.31
C LYS A 12 26.30 -6.34 -0.93
N GLU A 13 26.25 -7.56 -1.49
CA GLU A 13 26.93 -7.88 -2.74
C GLU A 13 26.39 -7.03 -3.91
N LYS A 14 25.08 -6.80 -3.95
CA LYS A 14 24.41 -6.07 -5.04
C LYS A 14 24.47 -4.54 -4.93
N LYS A 15 24.98 -3.99 -3.82
CA LYS A 15 25.16 -2.55 -3.60
C LYS A 15 23.86 -1.75 -3.86
N ILE A 16 22.78 -2.18 -3.21
CA ILE A 16 21.49 -1.47 -3.26
C ILE A 16 21.58 -0.10 -2.58
N ASP A 17 20.65 0.80 -2.91
CA ASP A 17 20.64 2.18 -2.40
C ASP A 17 19.92 2.34 -1.05
N PHE A 18 18.93 1.49 -0.77
CA PHE A 18 18.13 1.47 0.46
C PHE A 18 17.49 0.10 0.66
N LEU A 19 16.94 -0.15 1.85
CA LEU A 19 16.26 -1.40 2.20
C LEU A 19 14.76 -1.18 2.37
N LEU A 20 13.96 -2.14 1.90
CA LEU A 20 12.52 -2.18 2.10
C LEU A 20 12.14 -3.46 2.83
N GLY A 21 11.73 -3.33 4.09
CA GLY A 21 11.04 -4.38 4.82
C GLY A 21 9.54 -4.25 4.61
N GLU A 22 8.92 -5.18 3.90
CA GLU A 22 7.49 -5.11 3.61
C GLU A 22 6.73 -6.41 3.94
N PHE A 23 5.40 -6.33 3.93
CA PHE A 23 4.49 -7.49 4.05
C PHE A 23 4.37 -8.11 5.45
N PHE A 24 4.85 -7.42 6.48
CA PHE A 24 4.72 -7.85 7.88
C PHE A 24 3.28 -7.76 8.36
N GLY A 25 2.79 -8.85 8.98
CA GLY A 25 1.51 -8.89 9.68
C GLY A 25 1.63 -8.73 11.20
N TYR A 26 2.86 -8.68 11.73
CA TYR A 26 3.20 -8.53 13.14
C TYR A 26 4.27 -7.46 13.27
N VAL A 27 4.07 -6.44 14.12
CA VAL A 27 5.08 -5.39 14.27
C VAL A 27 6.36 -5.92 14.93
N GLU A 28 6.24 -6.91 15.81
CA GLU A 28 7.41 -7.54 16.46
C GLU A 28 8.38 -8.14 15.43
N GLU A 29 7.84 -8.79 14.39
CA GLU A 29 8.67 -9.32 13.30
C GLU A 29 9.29 -8.17 12.47
N ALA A 30 8.53 -7.10 12.24
CA ALA A 30 9.02 -5.91 11.53
C ALA A 30 10.18 -5.23 12.30
N GLU A 31 10.12 -5.16 13.63
CA GLU A 31 11.21 -4.64 14.46
C GLU A 31 12.49 -5.46 14.28
N TRP A 32 12.40 -6.80 14.35
CA TRP A 32 13.56 -7.67 14.10
C TRP A 32 14.13 -7.51 12.70
N ALA A 33 13.26 -7.31 11.69
CA ALA A 33 13.71 -7.03 10.34
C ALA A 33 14.45 -5.69 10.25
N ILE A 34 13.92 -4.62 10.86
CA ILE A 34 14.56 -3.30 10.92
C ILE A 34 15.92 -3.39 11.62
N GLU A 35 15.99 -4.08 12.76
CA GLU A 35 17.24 -4.30 13.49
C GLU A 35 18.29 -5.03 12.66
N ALA A 36 17.89 -6.06 11.88
CA ALA A 36 18.77 -6.73 10.94
C ALA A 36 19.21 -5.79 9.80
N MET A 37 18.28 -5.01 9.24
CA MET A 37 18.56 -4.07 8.15
C MET A 37 19.55 -2.97 8.57
N LYS A 38 19.55 -2.56 9.85
CA LYS A 38 20.49 -1.55 10.37
C LYS A 38 21.97 -1.93 10.24
N THR A 39 22.30 -3.22 10.13
CA THR A 39 23.69 -3.66 9.91
C THR A 39 24.26 -3.21 8.56
N MET A 40 23.40 -2.81 7.63
CA MET A 40 23.77 -2.37 6.29
C MET A 40 24.15 -0.90 6.22
N HIS A 41 23.79 -0.10 7.22
CA HIS A 41 24.02 1.36 7.25
C HIS A 41 23.47 2.09 6.00
N LEU A 42 22.32 1.62 5.49
CA LEU A 42 21.57 2.23 4.40
C LEU A 42 20.21 2.73 4.92
N PRO A 43 19.53 3.65 4.22
CA PRO A 43 18.17 4.05 4.57
C PRO A 43 17.22 2.85 4.61
N ILE A 44 16.30 2.83 5.58
CA ILE A 44 15.36 1.74 5.81
C ILE A 44 13.94 2.26 5.67
N ALA A 45 13.23 1.74 4.68
CA ALA A 45 11.78 1.82 4.62
C ALA A 45 11.17 0.54 5.20
N CYS A 46 10.16 0.68 6.06
CA CYS A 46 9.40 -0.44 6.58
C CYS A 46 7.90 -0.19 6.43
N SER A 47 7.17 -1.14 5.84
CA SER A 47 5.72 -1.07 5.68
C SER A 47 5.06 -2.38 6.10
N MET A 48 3.91 -2.28 6.75
CA MET A 48 3.14 -3.43 7.21
C MET A 48 1.87 -3.64 6.39
N ARG A 49 1.40 -4.87 6.30
CA ARG A 49 0.12 -5.21 5.64
C ARG A 49 -1.08 -5.11 6.58
N VAL A 50 -1.13 -4.03 7.34
CA VAL A 50 -2.13 -3.77 8.40
C VAL A 50 -3.11 -2.68 7.98
N GLY A 51 -4.34 -2.79 8.48
CA GLY A 51 -5.41 -1.81 8.30
C GLY A 51 -5.74 -1.12 9.63
N PRO A 52 -6.88 -0.40 9.71
CA PRO A 52 -7.29 0.28 10.94
C PRO A 52 -7.47 -0.65 12.15
N ALA A 53 -7.77 -1.93 11.91
CA ALA A 53 -7.90 -2.97 12.94
C ALA A 53 -6.58 -3.28 13.68
N GLY A 54 -5.43 -2.91 13.12
CA GLY A 54 -4.12 -3.20 13.69
C GLY A 54 -3.46 -4.44 13.11
N ASP A 55 -2.40 -4.88 13.78
CA ASP A 55 -1.66 -6.08 13.42
C ASP A 55 -2.36 -7.36 13.92
N LEU A 56 -1.84 -8.52 13.52
CA LEU A 56 -2.43 -9.83 13.85
C LEU A 56 -2.30 -10.21 15.35
N SER A 57 -1.59 -9.42 16.14
CA SER A 57 -1.51 -9.53 17.61
C SER A 57 -2.39 -8.50 18.32
N GLY A 58 -3.17 -7.70 17.59
CA GLY A 58 -4.02 -6.65 18.13
C GLY A 58 -3.28 -5.36 18.48
N VAL A 59 -2.05 -5.17 18.00
CA VAL A 59 -1.31 -3.92 18.17
C VAL A 59 -1.88 -2.88 17.21
N THR A 60 -2.24 -1.71 17.73
CA THR A 60 -2.86 -0.65 16.93
C THR A 60 -1.90 -0.13 15.85
N PRO A 61 -2.40 0.40 14.71
CA PRO A 61 -1.54 1.02 13.70
C PRO A 61 -0.64 2.14 14.24
N GLN A 62 -1.17 2.93 15.19
CA GLN A 62 -0.45 3.99 15.90
C GLN A 62 0.79 3.44 16.61
N GLU A 63 0.60 2.40 17.42
CA GLU A 63 1.70 1.77 18.15
C GLU A 63 2.67 1.07 17.20
N CYS A 64 2.16 0.43 16.13
CA CYS A 64 3.00 -0.18 15.11
C CYS A 64 3.98 0.84 14.49
N ALA A 65 3.47 2.02 14.13
CA ALA A 65 4.29 3.08 13.54
C ALA A 65 5.36 3.60 14.50
N ILE A 66 5.00 3.84 15.77
CA ILE A 66 5.95 4.28 16.79
C ILE A 66 7.07 3.24 16.98
N ARG A 67 6.70 1.96 17.07
CA ARG A 67 7.64 0.85 17.24
C ARG A 67 8.60 0.71 16.06
N MET A 68 8.10 0.76 14.83
CA MET A 68 8.96 0.76 13.63
C MET A 68 9.92 1.94 13.60
N ALA A 69 9.45 3.15 13.94
CA ALA A 69 10.31 4.33 14.02
C ALA A 69 11.39 4.17 15.10
N GLN A 70 11.03 3.68 16.29
CA GLN A 70 11.97 3.44 17.39
C GLN A 70 13.00 2.33 17.08
N ALA A 71 12.60 1.30 16.35
CA ALA A 71 13.53 0.27 15.86
C ALA A 71 14.59 0.86 14.91
N GLY A 72 14.25 1.94 14.20
CA GLY A 72 15.15 2.72 13.37
C GLY A 72 14.82 2.72 11.88
N ALA A 73 13.53 2.60 11.53
CA ALA A 73 13.09 2.86 10.15
C ALA A 73 13.10 4.37 9.87
N ASP A 74 13.64 4.77 8.72
CA ASP A 74 13.62 6.15 8.22
C ASP A 74 12.29 6.48 7.54
N VAL A 75 11.60 5.46 7.01
CA VAL A 75 10.28 5.55 6.38
C VAL A 75 9.36 4.47 6.96
N VAL A 76 8.15 4.85 7.36
CA VAL A 76 7.14 3.94 7.93
C VAL A 76 5.83 4.01 7.15
N GLY A 77 5.07 2.91 7.10
CA GLY A 77 3.80 2.92 6.39
C GLY A 77 3.09 1.60 6.26
N VAL A 78 2.22 1.52 5.24
CA VAL A 78 1.40 0.33 4.96
C VAL A 78 1.45 -0.10 3.50
N ASN A 79 1.34 -1.42 3.26
CA ASN A 79 1.31 -2.00 1.93
C ASN A 79 0.29 -3.14 1.77
N CYS A 80 -0.07 -3.44 0.52
CA CYS A 80 -0.80 -4.63 0.11
C CYS A 80 -2.26 -4.73 0.58
N ASN A 81 -2.56 -5.18 1.80
CA ASN A 81 -3.83 -5.84 2.16
C ASN A 81 -5.14 -5.07 1.86
N TYR A 82 -5.08 -3.76 1.71
CA TYR A 82 -6.24 -2.88 1.63
C TYR A 82 -6.17 -1.91 0.45
N ASP A 83 -7.34 -1.48 -0.01
CA ASP A 83 -7.47 -0.48 -1.06
C ASP A 83 -6.87 0.89 -0.67
N PRO A 84 -6.77 1.85 -1.62
CA PRO A 84 -6.16 3.14 -1.35
C PRO A 84 -6.84 3.95 -0.24
N PHE A 85 -8.14 3.78 -0.02
CA PHE A 85 -8.88 4.57 0.97
C PHE A 85 -8.59 4.08 2.38
N ILE A 86 -8.73 2.77 2.60
CA ILE A 86 -8.43 2.15 3.89
C ILE A 86 -6.93 2.29 4.23
N SER A 87 -6.06 2.16 3.23
CA SER A 87 -4.62 2.34 3.43
C SER A 87 -4.26 3.78 3.85
N LEU A 88 -4.92 4.79 3.26
CA LEU A 88 -4.69 6.20 3.64
C LEU A 88 -5.27 6.52 5.03
N GLU A 89 -6.41 5.94 5.39
CA GLU A 89 -6.96 6.05 6.74
C GLU A 89 -5.98 5.46 7.78
N THR A 90 -5.43 4.28 7.50
CA THR A 90 -4.42 3.65 8.37
C THR A 90 -3.17 4.51 8.49
N LEU A 91 -2.70 5.09 7.37
CA LEU A 91 -1.55 5.99 7.34
C LEU A 91 -1.82 7.28 8.12
N GLU A 92 -3.05 7.80 8.11
CA GLU A 92 -3.44 8.97 8.91
C GLU A 92 -3.34 8.67 10.41
N MET A 93 -3.82 7.51 10.85
CA MET A 93 -3.68 7.05 12.25
C MET A 93 -2.20 7.00 12.65
N MET A 94 -1.35 6.36 11.83
CA MET A 94 0.10 6.30 12.04
C MET A 94 0.73 7.69 12.13
N LYS A 95 0.38 8.59 11.19
CA LYS A 95 0.90 9.95 11.11
C LYS A 95 0.59 10.78 12.36
N ILE A 96 -0.64 10.68 12.88
CA ILE A 96 -1.04 11.40 14.11
C ILE A 96 -0.16 10.95 15.27
N ALA A 97 -0.02 9.64 15.48
CA ALA A 97 0.76 9.08 16.57
C ALA A 97 2.26 9.44 16.48
N LEU A 98 2.85 9.36 15.29
CA LEU A 98 4.25 9.75 15.05
C LEU A 98 4.48 11.23 15.35
N LYS A 99 3.55 12.09 14.92
CA LYS A 99 3.61 13.53 15.18
C LYS A 99 3.52 13.82 16.68
N GLU A 100 2.62 13.16 17.40
CA GLU A 100 2.49 13.30 18.86
C GLU A 100 3.72 12.78 19.62
N ALA A 101 4.36 11.72 19.11
CA ALA A 101 5.61 11.20 19.63
C ALA A 101 6.85 12.04 19.25
N GLY A 102 6.69 13.09 18.44
CA GLY A 102 7.79 13.95 17.98
C GLY A 102 8.74 13.26 17.00
N SER A 103 8.30 12.21 16.31
CA SER A 103 9.08 11.50 15.30
C SER A 103 9.06 12.24 13.96
N ASP A 104 10.20 12.22 13.26
CA ASP A 104 10.44 12.89 11.98
C ASP A 104 10.55 11.92 10.78
N VAL A 105 10.17 10.66 10.98
CA VAL A 105 10.19 9.63 9.92
C VAL A 105 9.27 9.98 8.75
N TYR A 106 9.66 9.56 7.55
CA TYR A 106 8.84 9.71 6.34
C TYR A 106 7.70 8.70 6.32
N LEU A 107 6.66 9.00 5.53
CA LEU A 107 5.48 8.14 5.37
C LEU A 107 5.46 7.48 3.99
N MET A 108 5.01 6.22 3.93
CA MET A 108 4.90 5.43 2.70
C MET A 108 3.54 4.72 2.61
N VAL A 109 2.98 4.58 1.41
CA VAL A 109 1.74 3.82 1.20
C VAL A 109 1.74 3.13 -0.16
N GLN A 110 1.49 1.83 -0.17
CA GLN A 110 1.45 0.98 -1.37
C GLN A 110 0.21 0.05 -1.35
N PRO A 111 -0.99 0.59 -1.62
CA PRO A 111 -2.24 -0.16 -1.51
C PRO A 111 -2.42 -1.15 -2.66
N VAL A 112 -3.41 -2.05 -2.57
CA VAL A 112 -3.87 -2.81 -3.75
C VAL A 112 -4.59 -1.92 -4.76
N GLY A 113 -4.55 -2.34 -6.02
CA GLY A 113 -5.20 -1.64 -7.14
C GLY A 113 -6.66 -2.03 -7.37
N TRP A 114 -7.38 -2.47 -6.34
CA TRP A 114 -8.80 -2.85 -6.37
C TRP A 114 -9.46 -2.50 -5.03
N HIS A 115 -10.78 -2.30 -5.06
CA HIS A 115 -11.57 -1.96 -3.87
C HIS A 115 -11.71 -3.16 -2.93
N THR A 116 -11.64 -2.89 -1.63
CA THR A 116 -11.74 -3.91 -0.57
C THR A 116 -12.44 -3.31 0.66
N GLN A 117 -13.48 -2.50 0.44
CA GLN A 117 -14.11 -1.69 1.48
C GLN A 117 -14.79 -2.56 2.56
N GLU A 118 -15.25 -3.74 2.16
CA GLU A 118 -15.94 -4.73 2.99
C GLU A 118 -15.05 -5.37 4.08
N ILE A 119 -13.73 -5.26 3.96
CA ILE A 119 -12.76 -5.82 4.92
C ILE A 119 -12.03 -4.75 5.73
N ARG A 120 -12.54 -3.51 5.78
CA ARG A 120 -11.91 -2.40 6.52
C ARG A 120 -11.52 -2.80 7.95
N ASP A 121 -12.40 -3.53 8.63
CA ASP A 121 -12.24 -3.93 10.03
C ASP A 121 -11.74 -5.38 10.21
N ASP A 122 -11.28 -6.04 9.13
CA ASP A 122 -10.72 -7.40 9.19
C ASP A 122 -9.18 -7.35 9.14
N GLU A 123 -8.52 -7.81 10.20
CA GLU A 123 -7.06 -7.79 10.35
C GLU A 123 -6.32 -8.69 9.35
N ARG A 124 -7.03 -9.61 8.69
CA ARG A 124 -6.43 -10.58 7.75
C ARG A 124 -6.31 -10.03 6.32
N GLY A 125 -6.98 -8.92 6.01
CA GLY A 125 -6.93 -8.25 4.72
C GLY A 125 -7.56 -9.05 3.57
N TYR A 126 -7.27 -8.69 2.30
CA TYR A 126 -7.97 -9.25 1.12
C TYR A 126 -7.96 -10.78 1.01
N THR A 127 -7.07 -11.49 1.72
CA THR A 127 -6.98 -12.95 1.68
C THR A 127 -8.23 -13.65 2.20
N VAL A 128 -9.09 -12.95 2.95
CA VAL A 128 -10.38 -13.47 3.43
C VAL A 128 -11.49 -13.36 2.39
N LEU A 129 -11.30 -12.55 1.35
CA LEU A 129 -12.29 -12.39 0.30
C LEU A 129 -12.43 -13.70 -0.47
N PRO A 130 -13.66 -14.20 -0.69
CA PRO A 130 -13.87 -15.43 -1.47
C PRO A 130 -13.36 -15.29 -2.92
N GLU A 131 -13.17 -14.07 -3.40
CA GLU A 131 -12.61 -13.74 -4.72
C GLU A 131 -11.07 -13.87 -4.78
N TYR A 132 -10.36 -13.95 -3.66
CA TYR A 132 -8.90 -14.07 -3.65
C TYR A 132 -8.41 -15.50 -3.99
N PRO A 133 -7.33 -15.71 -4.77
CA PRO A 133 -6.48 -14.75 -5.49
C PRO A 133 -6.97 -14.41 -6.92
N LEU A 134 -8.21 -14.74 -7.24
CA LEU A 134 -8.73 -14.84 -8.59
C LEU A 134 -9.24 -13.49 -9.13
N LEU A 135 -8.30 -12.70 -9.65
CA LEU A 135 -8.48 -11.86 -10.85
C LEU A 135 -7.34 -12.09 -11.87
N ALA A 136 -6.60 -13.20 -11.74
CA ALA A 136 -5.47 -13.52 -12.59
C ALA A 136 -5.90 -13.99 -14.00
N VAL A 137 -7.10 -14.57 -14.15
CA VAL A 137 -7.61 -15.05 -15.44
C VAL A 137 -8.01 -13.88 -16.35
N GLU A 138 -8.41 -12.74 -15.78
CA GLU A 138 -8.91 -11.57 -16.51
C GLU A 138 -7.83 -10.56 -16.91
N ARG A 139 -6.66 -10.56 -16.24
CA ARG A 139 -5.74 -9.40 -16.31
C ARG A 139 -4.52 -9.54 -17.21
N GLY A 140 -4.15 -10.72 -17.72
CA GLY A 140 -3.26 -10.92 -18.89
C GLY A 140 -1.84 -10.30 -18.89
N VAL A 141 -1.66 -8.98 -18.66
CA VAL A 141 -0.40 -8.20 -18.52
C VAL A 141 -0.70 -6.73 -18.06
N ARG A 142 0.29 -5.98 -17.53
CA ARG A 142 0.47 -4.48 -17.65
C ARG A 142 1.77 -3.98 -16.94
N PRO A 143 2.34 -2.76 -17.22
CA PRO A 143 2.25 -1.84 -18.37
C PRO A 143 3.61 -1.26 -18.88
N PRO A 144 3.65 -0.64 -20.09
CA PRO A 144 3.98 0.80 -20.24
C PRO A 144 2.96 1.57 -21.15
N GLY A 145 2.77 2.90 -20.97
CA GLY A 145 1.83 3.67 -21.83
C GLY A 145 1.48 5.15 -21.49
N LYS A 146 2.32 5.92 -20.77
CA LYS A 146 2.03 7.34 -20.45
C LYS A 146 1.93 8.23 -21.70
N ASP A 147 2.70 7.90 -22.74
CA ASP A 147 2.74 8.55 -24.05
C ASP A 147 1.45 8.37 -24.87
N LYS A 148 0.60 7.40 -24.50
CA LYS A 148 -0.68 7.10 -25.17
C LYS A 148 -1.91 7.57 -24.39
N HIS A 149 -1.72 8.37 -23.32
CA HIS A 149 -2.78 8.84 -22.44
C HIS A 149 -3.02 10.35 -22.62
N GLY A 150 -4.20 10.74 -23.10
CA GLY A 150 -4.57 12.15 -23.35
C GLY A 150 -5.19 12.89 -22.17
N GLY A 151 -5.09 12.33 -20.95
CA GLY A 151 -5.84 12.83 -19.79
C GLY A 151 -7.35 12.74 -20.00
N TYR A 152 -8.10 13.63 -19.35
CA TYR A 152 -9.56 13.69 -19.47
C TYR A 152 -10.06 14.18 -20.84
N GLU A 153 -9.16 14.50 -21.78
CA GLU A 153 -9.49 15.25 -23.00
C GLU A 153 -9.44 14.42 -24.28
N SER A 154 -9.03 13.15 -24.16
CA SER A 154 -8.82 12.27 -25.31
C SER A 154 -10.07 12.03 -26.16
N MET A 155 -11.27 12.10 -25.57
CA MET A 155 -12.54 11.90 -26.26
C MET A 155 -13.06 13.16 -26.97
N LYS A 156 -12.39 14.33 -26.88
CA LYS A 156 -12.80 15.57 -27.58
C LYS A 156 -12.84 15.42 -29.09
N LYS A 157 -12.11 14.43 -29.62
CA LYS A 157 -12.06 14.12 -31.06
C LYS A 157 -13.18 13.17 -31.51
N SER A 158 -14.05 12.73 -30.59
CA SER A 158 -15.18 11.88 -30.94
C SER A 158 -16.21 12.66 -31.75
N SER A 159 -16.83 11.98 -32.72
CA SER A 159 -17.99 12.50 -33.46
C SER A 159 -19.31 12.28 -32.72
N LEU A 160 -19.27 11.73 -31.50
CA LEU A 160 -20.45 11.43 -30.69
C LEU A 160 -20.51 12.37 -29.49
N ASP A 161 -21.59 13.15 -29.42
CA ASP A 161 -21.79 14.18 -28.37
C ASP A 161 -21.71 13.59 -26.97
N ASN A 162 -22.32 12.41 -26.76
CA ASN A 162 -22.30 11.72 -25.48
C ASN A 162 -20.92 11.23 -25.02
N GLN A 163 -19.92 11.19 -25.91
CA GLN A 163 -18.52 10.90 -25.58
C GLN A 163 -17.74 12.18 -25.31
N THR A 164 -18.03 13.26 -26.05
CA THR A 164 -17.41 14.57 -25.81
C THR A 164 -17.85 15.17 -24.47
N ASP A 165 -19.09 14.91 -24.02
CA ASP A 165 -19.59 15.33 -22.70
C ASP A 165 -18.78 14.75 -21.52
N ARG A 166 -18.07 13.64 -21.75
CA ARG A 166 -17.24 12.95 -20.76
C ARG A 166 -15.82 13.51 -20.68
N CYS A 167 -15.50 14.57 -21.44
CA CYS A 167 -14.14 15.10 -21.54
C CYS A 167 -13.76 16.04 -20.40
N THR A 168 -14.30 15.83 -19.21
CA THR A 168 -14.03 16.68 -18.06
C THR A 168 -13.58 15.81 -16.90
N ARG A 169 -12.70 16.37 -16.08
CA ARG A 169 -12.31 15.77 -14.80
C ARG A 169 -13.55 15.55 -13.93
N GLU A 170 -14.44 16.55 -13.89
CA GLU A 170 -15.70 16.52 -13.13
C GLU A 170 -16.58 15.32 -13.52
N TYR A 171 -16.71 14.98 -14.80
CA TYR A 171 -17.47 13.80 -15.22
C TYR A 171 -16.90 12.52 -14.61
N TRP A 172 -15.59 12.31 -14.70
CA TRP A 172 -14.95 11.07 -14.24
C TRP A 172 -14.78 11.00 -12.72
N GLU A 173 -14.68 12.13 -12.03
CA GLU A 173 -14.63 12.16 -10.56
C GLU A 173 -16.00 11.90 -9.92
N ASN A 174 -17.10 12.18 -10.64
CA ASN A 174 -18.47 12.00 -10.12
C ASN A 174 -19.22 10.82 -10.74
N LEU A 175 -18.67 10.18 -11.78
CA LEU A 175 -19.27 8.98 -12.37
C LEU A 175 -19.17 7.82 -11.38
N THR A 176 -20.32 7.33 -10.91
CA THR A 176 -20.42 6.03 -10.25
C THR A 176 -20.52 4.93 -11.32
N PRO A 177 -19.45 4.16 -11.59
CA PRO A 177 -19.47 3.17 -12.66
C PRO A 177 -20.40 2.01 -12.28
N ALA A 178 -21.24 1.57 -13.22
CA ALA A 178 -22.06 0.39 -13.01
C ALA A 178 -21.19 -0.87 -12.96
N THR A 179 -21.53 -1.82 -12.09
CA THR A 179 -20.82 -3.11 -11.97
C THR A 179 -20.97 -3.98 -13.22
N GLY A 180 -21.98 -3.71 -14.06
CA GLY A 180 -22.34 -4.53 -15.22
C GLY A 180 -22.93 -5.89 -14.87
N ARG A 181 -23.10 -6.22 -13.58
CA ARG A 181 -23.63 -7.49 -13.11
C ARG A 181 -24.99 -7.25 -12.43
N LYS A 182 -26.05 -7.78 -13.03
CA LYS A 182 -27.45 -7.55 -12.58
C LYS A 182 -27.91 -8.48 -11.45
N ASN A 183 -27.20 -9.59 -11.25
CA ASN A 183 -27.61 -10.70 -10.38
C ASN A 183 -26.56 -11.04 -9.31
N VAL A 184 -25.74 -10.07 -8.91
CA VAL A 184 -24.85 -10.21 -7.75
C VAL A 184 -25.55 -9.62 -6.55
#